data_AF-A0A450W6S5-F1
#
_entry.id   AF-A0A450W6S5-F1
#
_cell.length_a   1.000
_cell.length_b   1.000
_cell.length_c   1.000
_cell.angle_alpha   90.00
_cell.angle_beta   90.00
_cell.angle_gamma   90.00
#
_symmetry.space_group_name_H-M   'P 1'
#
loop_
_entity.id
_entity.type
_entity.pdbx_description
1 polymer ?
#
loop_
_entity_poly.entity_id
_entity_poly.type
_entity_poly.pdbx_seq_one_letter_code
_entity_poly.pdbx_strand_id
1 'polypeptide(L)'
;MASKPYKNPEQTALFILIALFLLSFLIVPVAKVFYVAFVDVGSGALTLVNFKDFFNIALFQESFFNSFYVAGMSVALATMISLPLAYFTTRFEFKGAVVIQSLGFIPLIMPPFVGAVAMGLLFGAKVRTLQRVVLPLMSGGLMAGFVTSFATAAVELSATIMLVSTESDAPLAYGIYVFMQSAAGRDPGAALGMVAVVIVALGIYFSHRIIEKGRRERSVGNHRLPGTGSRRRMGQ
;
A
#
# COMPACT_ATOMS: atom_id res chain seq x y z
N MET A 1 4.95 3.11 -45.27
CA MET A 1 6.27 2.88 -44.61
C MET A 1 6.41 3.92 -43.51
N ALA A 2 6.21 3.54 -42.23
CA ALA A 2 6.37 4.48 -41.12
C ALA A 2 7.87 4.67 -40.85
N SER A 3 8.38 5.88 -41.08
CA SER A 3 9.77 6.26 -40.77
C SER A 3 10.01 6.11 -39.28
N LYS A 4 11.02 5.31 -38.90
CA LYS A 4 11.50 5.24 -37.50
C LYS A 4 11.79 6.67 -37.03
N PRO A 5 11.30 7.09 -35.85
CA PRO A 5 11.59 8.41 -35.33
C PRO A 5 13.12 8.55 -35.17
N TYR A 6 13.71 9.55 -35.85
CA TYR A 6 15.10 9.92 -35.66
C TYR A 6 15.28 10.32 -34.19
N LYS A 7 15.94 9.46 -33.40
CA LYS A 7 16.39 9.81 -32.05
C LYS A 7 17.52 10.81 -32.19
N ASN A 8 17.25 12.08 -31.92
CA ASN A 8 18.30 13.08 -31.83
C ASN A 8 19.28 12.65 -30.71
N PRO A 9 20.60 12.62 -30.97
CA PRO A 9 21.60 12.16 -30.00
C PRO A 9 21.56 13.03 -28.73
N GLU A 10 21.29 14.32 -28.88
CA GLU A 10 21.14 15.28 -27.77
C GLU A 10 19.93 14.98 -26.88
N GLN A 11 18.78 14.66 -27.47
CA GLN A 11 17.57 14.28 -26.71
C GLN A 11 17.76 12.95 -25.99
N THR A 12 18.50 12.02 -26.61
CA THR A 12 18.84 10.73 -25.98
C THR A 12 19.81 10.94 -24.81
N ALA A 13 20.82 11.80 -24.95
CA ALA A 13 21.74 12.15 -23.89
C ALA A 13 21.03 12.84 -22.71
N LEU A 14 20.14 13.79 -22.99
CA LEU A 14 19.32 14.47 -21.97
C LEU A 14 18.43 13.46 -21.23
N PHE A 15 17.77 12.55 -21.95
CA PHE A 15 16.96 11.50 -21.32
C PHE A 15 17.78 10.58 -20.42
N ILE A 16 18.97 10.16 -20.86
CA ILE A 16 19.88 9.33 -20.05
C ILE A 16 20.32 10.09 -18.79
N LEU A 17 20.68 11.37 -18.92
CA LEU A 17 21.11 12.19 -17.80
C LEU A 17 19.99 12.36 -16.76
N ILE A 18 18.77 12.65 -17.21
CA ILE A 18 17.59 12.75 -16.34
C ILE A 18 17.32 11.39 -15.67
N ALA A 19 17.37 10.29 -16.44
CA ALA A 19 17.14 8.96 -15.90
C ALA A 19 18.19 8.59 -14.83
N LEU A 20 19.48 8.87 -15.07
CA LEU A 20 20.56 8.64 -14.12
C LEU A 20 20.39 9.49 -12.85
N PHE A 21 20.04 10.77 -13.02
CA PHE A 21 19.77 11.65 -11.89
C PHE A 21 18.62 11.11 -11.03
N LEU A 22 17.48 10.78 -11.64
CA LEU A 22 16.31 10.23 -10.94
C LEU A 22 16.62 8.89 -10.26
N LEU A 23 17.33 7.99 -10.95
CA LEU A 23 17.73 6.71 -10.39
C LEU A 23 18.69 6.89 -9.21
N SER A 24 19.67 7.78 -9.32
CA SER A 24 20.60 8.05 -8.22
C SER A 24 19.86 8.61 -7.00
N PHE A 25 18.94 9.54 -7.21
CA PHE A 25 18.16 10.16 -6.13
C PHE A 25 17.21 9.17 -5.45
N LEU A 26 16.72 8.16 -6.18
CA LEU A 26 15.90 7.11 -5.61
C LEU A 26 16.73 6.02 -4.89
N ILE A 27 17.83 5.58 -5.51
CA ILE A 27 18.61 4.44 -5.06
C ILE A 27 19.53 4.81 -3.89
N VAL A 28 20.21 5.96 -3.94
CA VAL A 28 21.19 6.36 -2.92
C VAL A 28 20.58 6.43 -1.50
N PRO A 29 19.44 7.08 -1.24
CA PRO A 29 18.88 7.11 0.11
C PRO A 29 18.46 5.72 0.59
N VAL A 30 17.89 4.89 -0.28
CA VAL A 30 17.52 3.51 0.06
C VAL A 30 18.77 2.68 0.38
N ALA A 31 19.80 2.74 -0.46
CA ALA A 31 21.07 2.08 -0.24
C ALA A 31 21.74 2.55 1.07
N LYS A 32 21.63 3.84 1.40
CA LYS A 32 22.13 4.40 2.65
C LYS A 32 21.38 3.85 3.87
N VAL A 33 20.05 3.74 3.82
CA VAL A 33 19.26 3.10 4.89
C VAL A 33 19.70 1.65 5.09
N PHE A 34 19.92 0.92 3.99
CA PHE A 34 20.41 -0.45 4.04
C PHE A 34 21.82 -0.54 4.63
N TYR A 35 22.71 0.39 4.27
CA TYR A 35 24.06 0.45 4.84
C TYR A 35 24.03 0.73 6.35
N VAL A 36 23.27 1.73 6.80
CA VAL A 36 23.16 2.10 8.22
C VAL A 36 22.56 0.96 9.05
N ALA A 37 21.61 0.20 8.51
CA ALA A 37 21.03 -0.95 9.21
C ALA A 37 22.09 -2.00 9.62
N PHE A 38 23.17 -2.14 8.84
CA PHE A 38 24.25 -3.09 9.10
C PHE A 38 25.51 -2.48 9.70
N VAL A 39 25.54 -1.18 10.03
CA VAL A 39 26.74 -0.53 10.56
C VAL A 39 26.50 -0.05 11.98
N ASP A 40 27.44 -0.36 12.88
CA ASP A 40 27.46 0.18 14.22
C ASP A 40 28.02 1.61 14.23
N VAL A 41 27.35 2.52 14.93
CA VAL A 41 27.74 3.95 14.93
C VAL A 41 28.96 4.25 15.80
N GLY A 42 29.22 3.45 16.83
CA GLY A 42 30.40 3.62 17.67
C GLY A 42 31.70 3.21 16.95
N SER A 43 31.67 2.07 16.28
CA SER A 43 32.85 1.45 15.67
C SER A 43 32.97 1.63 14.16
N GLY A 44 31.87 1.96 13.46
CA GLY A 44 31.80 1.99 12.00
C GLY A 44 31.91 0.61 11.34
N ALA A 45 31.94 -0.46 12.13
CA ALA A 45 32.06 -1.83 11.64
C ALA A 45 30.72 -2.36 11.14
N LEU A 46 30.77 -3.30 10.20
CA LEU A 46 29.60 -4.08 9.80
C LEU A 46 29.20 -5.02 10.94
N THR A 47 27.99 -4.85 11.47
CA THR A 47 27.45 -5.63 12.58
C THR A 47 25.96 -5.91 12.40
N LEU A 48 25.42 -6.80 13.24
CA LEU A 48 23.98 -7.07 13.36
C LEU A 48 23.38 -6.46 14.64
N VAL A 49 24.10 -5.54 15.29
CA VAL A 49 23.71 -5.00 16.60
C VAL A 49 22.36 -4.29 16.53
N ASN A 50 22.13 -3.50 15.48
CA ASN A 50 20.87 -2.78 15.25
C ASN A 50 19.66 -3.72 15.13
N PHE A 51 19.84 -4.91 14.55
CA PHE A 51 18.78 -5.93 14.48
C PHE A 51 18.56 -6.62 15.83
N LYS A 52 19.63 -6.84 16.60
CA LYS A 52 19.50 -7.36 17.96
C LYS A 52 18.76 -6.37 18.85
N ASP A 53 19.07 -5.08 18.73
CA ASP A 53 18.39 -4.00 19.47
C ASP A 53 16.92 -3.88 19.05
N PHE A 54 16.62 -4.09 17.75
CA PHE A 54 15.25 -4.23 17.27
C PHE A 54 14.44 -5.27 18.07
N PHE A 55 15.00 -6.47 18.28
CA PHE A 55 14.31 -7.52 19.04
C PHE A 55 14.36 -7.34 20.57
N ASN A 56 15.13 -6.40 21.11
CA ASN A 56 15.18 -6.19 22.57
C ASN A 56 14.33 -4.99 23.03
N ILE A 57 14.02 -4.07 22.14
CA ILE A 57 13.24 -2.87 22.46
C ILE A 57 11.75 -3.20 22.29
N ALA A 58 11.00 -3.21 23.40
CA ALA A 58 9.57 -3.53 23.41
C ALA A 58 8.76 -2.65 22.46
N LEU A 59 9.04 -1.34 22.44
CA LEU A 59 8.39 -0.37 21.55
C LEU A 59 8.53 -0.75 20.07
N PHE A 60 9.64 -1.37 19.66
CA PHE A 60 9.86 -1.79 18.27
C PHE A 60 9.08 -3.03 17.90
N GLN A 61 8.99 -3.99 18.81
CA GLN A 61 8.14 -5.17 18.60
C GLN A 61 6.66 -4.76 18.58
N GLU A 62 6.22 -3.97 19.55
CA GLU A 62 4.85 -3.48 19.67
C GLU A 62 4.47 -2.67 18.42
N SER A 63 5.28 -1.68 18.04
CA SER A 63 5.02 -0.87 16.84
C SER A 63 4.95 -1.68 15.56
N PHE A 64 5.81 -2.71 15.45
CA PHE A 64 5.82 -3.63 14.31
C PHE A 64 4.50 -4.39 14.20
N PHE A 65 4.06 -5.05 15.27
CA PHE A 65 2.80 -5.80 15.26
C PHE A 65 1.56 -4.89 15.17
N ASN A 66 1.59 -3.72 15.80
CA ASN A 66 0.54 -2.71 15.69
C ASN A 66 0.33 -2.28 14.25
N SER A 67 1.41 -2.13 13.47
CA SER A 67 1.29 -1.74 12.05
C SER A 67 0.62 -2.80 11.21
N PHE A 68 0.93 -4.08 11.46
CA PHE A 68 0.23 -5.18 10.81
C PHE A 68 -1.23 -5.26 11.23
N TYR A 69 -1.52 -5.06 12.51
CA TYR A 69 -2.87 -5.07 13.05
C TYR A 69 -3.72 -3.94 12.45
N VAL A 70 -3.22 -2.69 12.52
CA VAL A 70 -3.89 -1.51 11.97
C VAL A 70 -4.09 -1.67 10.47
N ALA A 71 -3.07 -2.08 9.72
CA ALA A 71 -3.19 -2.32 8.28
C ALA A 71 -4.25 -3.36 7.93
N GLY A 72 -4.24 -4.50 8.64
CA GLY A 72 -5.23 -5.55 8.47
C GLY A 72 -6.64 -5.06 8.74
N MET A 73 -6.83 -4.35 9.86
CA MET A 73 -8.12 -3.80 10.26
C MET A 73 -8.60 -2.70 9.31
N SER A 74 -7.72 -1.78 8.89
CA SER A 74 -8.04 -0.72 7.94
C SER A 74 -8.52 -1.29 6.62
N VAL A 75 -7.83 -2.29 6.08
CA VAL A 75 -8.26 -2.90 4.81
C VAL A 75 -9.56 -3.68 4.98
N ALA A 76 -9.73 -4.39 6.09
CA ALA A 76 -10.98 -5.08 6.39
C ALA A 76 -12.17 -4.10 6.47
N LEU A 77 -12.03 -3.00 7.22
CA LEU A 77 -13.07 -1.99 7.39
C LEU A 77 -13.34 -1.21 6.10
N ALA A 78 -12.30 -0.76 5.40
CA ALA A 78 -12.43 -0.05 4.14
C ALA A 78 -13.15 -0.89 3.10
N THR A 79 -12.81 -2.16 3.00
CA THR A 79 -13.48 -3.13 2.13
C THR A 79 -14.95 -3.30 2.49
N MET A 80 -15.23 -3.45 3.79
CA MET A 80 -16.58 -3.68 4.30
C MET A 80 -17.55 -2.57 3.91
N ILE A 81 -17.08 -1.32 3.87
CA ILE A 81 -17.91 -0.15 3.52
C ILE A 81 -17.87 0.12 2.00
N SER A 82 -16.68 0.03 1.38
CA SER A 82 -16.50 0.43 -0.02
C SER A 82 -17.18 -0.53 -1.00
N LEU A 83 -17.20 -1.83 -0.72
CA LEU A 83 -17.77 -2.81 -1.65
C LEU A 83 -19.30 -2.71 -1.79
N PRO A 84 -20.09 -2.66 -0.70
CA PRO A 84 -21.52 -2.41 -0.83
C PRO A 84 -21.80 -1.08 -1.53
N LEU A 85 -21.08 -0.01 -1.15
CA LEU A 85 -21.30 1.31 -1.74
C LEU A 85 -20.98 1.33 -3.24
N ALA A 86 -19.89 0.70 -3.66
CA ALA A 86 -19.52 0.53 -5.07
C ALA A 86 -20.56 -0.28 -5.84
N TYR A 87 -21.10 -1.35 -5.25
CA TYR A 87 -22.17 -2.13 -5.87
C TYR A 87 -23.44 -1.29 -6.05
N PHE A 88 -23.90 -0.61 -5.00
CA PHE A 88 -25.13 0.17 -5.06
C PHE A 88 -25.04 1.33 -6.06
N THR A 89 -23.90 2.03 -6.08
CA THR A 89 -23.68 3.17 -6.99
C THR A 89 -23.52 2.76 -8.45
N THR A 90 -23.06 1.54 -8.74
CA THR A 90 -22.90 1.04 -10.12
C THR A 90 -24.15 0.34 -10.65
N ARG A 91 -24.97 -0.27 -9.79
CA ARG A 91 -26.14 -1.05 -10.21
C ARG A 91 -27.46 -0.31 -10.14
N PHE A 92 -27.56 0.77 -9.37
CA PHE A 92 -28.81 1.53 -9.20
C PHE A 92 -28.60 2.99 -9.58
N GLU A 93 -29.41 3.49 -10.51
CA GLU A 93 -29.47 4.92 -10.83
C GLU A 93 -30.41 5.62 -9.85
N PHE A 94 -29.87 6.14 -8.74
CA PHE A 94 -30.64 6.93 -7.78
C PHE A 94 -30.11 8.38 -7.71
N LYS A 95 -31.03 9.35 -7.62
CA LYS A 95 -30.74 10.80 -7.70
C LYS A 95 -29.74 11.31 -6.64
N GLY A 96 -29.54 10.57 -5.55
CA GLY A 96 -28.59 10.90 -4.46
C GLY A 96 -27.15 10.43 -4.68
N ALA A 97 -26.85 9.72 -5.78
CA ALA A 97 -25.50 9.20 -6.06
C ALA A 97 -24.44 10.33 -6.12
N VAL A 98 -24.80 11.51 -6.66
CA VAL A 98 -23.92 12.68 -6.69
C VAL A 98 -23.58 13.19 -5.29
N VAL A 99 -24.53 13.16 -4.35
CA VAL A 99 -24.29 13.58 -2.96
C VAL A 99 -23.33 12.60 -2.28
N ILE A 100 -23.55 11.30 -2.42
CA ILE A 100 -22.65 10.27 -1.87
C ILE A 100 -21.24 10.40 -2.44
N GLN A 101 -21.12 10.59 -3.76
CA GLN A 101 -19.83 10.78 -4.42
C GLN A 101 -19.15 12.07 -3.93
N SER A 102 -19.90 13.17 -3.81
CA SER A 102 -19.39 14.45 -3.32
C SER A 102 -18.93 14.36 -1.86
N LEU A 103 -19.70 13.71 -0.99
CA LEU A 103 -19.32 13.43 0.39
C LEU A 103 -18.08 12.53 0.48
N GLY A 104 -17.93 11.58 -0.45
CA GLY A 104 -16.73 10.74 -0.55
C GLY A 104 -15.44 11.51 -0.90
N PHE A 105 -15.55 12.68 -1.53
CA PHE A 105 -14.40 13.56 -1.78
C PHE A 105 -14.03 14.44 -0.58
N ILE A 106 -14.95 14.69 0.36
CA ILE A 106 -14.68 15.56 1.51
C ILE A 106 -13.48 15.07 2.33
N PRO A 107 -13.37 13.77 2.70
CA PRO A 107 -12.19 13.27 3.41
C PRO A 107 -10.89 13.38 2.62
N LEU A 108 -10.96 13.46 1.29
CA LEU A 108 -9.80 13.56 0.41
C LEU A 108 -9.17 14.96 0.43
N ILE A 109 -9.98 15.99 0.68
CA ILE A 109 -9.56 17.40 0.77
C ILE A 109 -9.26 17.78 2.22
N MET A 110 -9.83 17.02 3.15
CA MET A 110 -9.67 17.22 4.57
C MET A 110 -8.24 16.87 5.01
N PRO A 111 -7.61 17.68 5.87
CA PRO A 111 -6.36 17.30 6.49
C PRO A 111 -6.49 15.96 7.25
N PRO A 112 -5.47 15.09 7.21
CA PRO A 112 -5.56 13.72 7.75
C PRO A 112 -5.97 13.67 9.23
N PHE A 113 -5.71 14.73 9.99
CA PHE A 113 -6.06 14.80 11.42
C PHE A 113 -7.54 15.00 11.74
N VAL A 114 -8.33 15.62 10.86
CA VAL A 114 -9.75 15.89 11.15
C VAL A 114 -10.57 14.60 11.04
N GLY A 115 -10.21 13.72 10.10
CA GLY A 115 -10.87 12.41 9.93
C GLY A 115 -10.57 11.47 11.08
N ALA A 116 -9.35 11.54 11.59
CA ALA A 116 -8.89 10.88 12.80
C ALA A 116 -9.84 11.16 14.00
N VAL A 117 -10.10 12.44 14.30
CA VAL A 117 -10.98 12.85 15.41
C VAL A 117 -12.42 12.39 15.21
N ALA A 118 -12.94 12.48 13.98
CA ALA A 118 -14.31 12.08 13.67
C ALA A 118 -14.55 10.56 13.83
N MET A 119 -13.55 9.73 13.55
CA MET A 119 -13.65 8.26 13.63
C MET A 119 -13.76 7.76 15.07
N GLY A 120 -13.08 8.39 16.03
CA GLY A 120 -13.17 8.04 17.44
C GLY A 120 -14.58 8.15 18.02
N LEU A 121 -15.47 8.91 17.37
CA LEU A 121 -16.83 9.16 17.81
C LEU A 121 -17.86 8.13 17.27
N LEU A 122 -17.51 7.27 16.29
CA LEU A 122 -18.51 6.62 15.42
C LEU A 122 -18.61 5.07 15.41
N PHE A 123 -17.57 4.26 15.66
CA PHE A 123 -17.52 2.87 15.09
C PHE A 123 -17.47 1.63 16.03
N GLY A 124 -18.53 1.33 16.78
CA GLY A 124 -18.68 0.03 17.48
C GLY A 124 -19.52 -1.08 16.76
N ALA A 125 -18.89 -2.05 16.05
CA ALA A 125 -19.24 -3.51 15.94
C ALA A 125 -19.93 -4.24 14.70
N LYS A 126 -19.40 -5.47 14.40
CA LYS A 126 -19.93 -6.81 13.88
C LYS A 126 -19.66 -7.35 12.41
N VAL A 127 -19.22 -8.64 12.27
CA VAL A 127 -18.29 -9.18 11.20
C VAL A 127 -18.66 -10.53 10.46
N ARG A 128 -19.66 -11.33 10.87
CA ARG A 128 -19.67 -12.80 10.59
C ARG A 128 -20.09 -13.28 9.18
N THR A 129 -20.91 -12.54 8.44
CA THR A 129 -21.46 -13.00 7.13
C THR A 129 -20.49 -12.77 5.96
N LEU A 130 -19.61 -11.78 6.11
CA LEU A 130 -18.63 -11.36 5.11
C LEU A 130 -17.63 -12.48 4.77
N GLN A 131 -17.28 -13.30 5.77
CA GLN A 131 -16.16 -14.22 5.69
C GLN A 131 -16.38 -15.45 4.79
N ARG A 132 -17.63 -15.88 4.61
CA ARG A 132 -17.92 -17.20 4.00
C ARG A 132 -18.17 -17.19 2.50
N VAL A 133 -18.60 -16.06 1.93
CA VAL A 133 -19.06 -16.00 0.53
C VAL A 133 -18.29 -14.98 -0.28
N VAL A 134 -17.99 -13.83 0.33
CA VAL A 134 -17.50 -12.65 -0.39
C VAL A 134 -15.97 -12.61 -0.43
N LEU A 135 -15.30 -12.97 0.67
CA LEU A 135 -13.83 -13.03 0.75
C LEU A 135 -13.18 -13.91 -0.34
N PRO A 136 -13.68 -15.13 -0.64
CA PRO A 136 -13.03 -15.98 -1.64
C PRO A 136 -13.10 -15.39 -3.05
N LEU A 137 -14.23 -14.75 -3.39
CA LEU A 137 -14.51 -14.21 -4.72
C LEU A 137 -13.76 -12.89 -5.02
N MET A 138 -13.40 -12.14 -3.98
CA MET A 138 -12.81 -10.80 -4.11
C MET A 138 -11.34 -10.74 -3.67
N SER A 139 -10.77 -11.88 -3.29
CA SER A 139 -9.40 -12.07 -2.80
C SER A 139 -8.33 -11.38 -3.66
N GLY A 140 -8.45 -11.40 -4.99
CA GLY A 140 -7.49 -10.77 -5.89
C GLY A 140 -7.49 -9.23 -5.84
N GLY A 141 -8.68 -8.61 -5.80
CA GLY A 141 -8.81 -7.15 -5.65
C GLY A 141 -8.47 -6.68 -4.24
N LEU A 142 -8.78 -7.50 -3.24
CA LEU A 142 -8.44 -7.25 -1.85
C LEU A 142 -6.94 -7.26 -1.61
N MET A 143 -6.20 -8.20 -2.20
CA MET A 143 -4.75 -8.22 -2.11
C MET A 143 -4.09 -6.99 -2.75
N ALA A 144 -4.57 -6.57 -3.92
CA ALA A 144 -4.06 -5.38 -4.58
C ALA A 144 -4.32 -4.12 -3.75
N GLY A 145 -5.56 -3.92 -3.31
CA GLY A 145 -5.95 -2.79 -2.47
C GLY A 145 -5.25 -2.81 -1.09
N PHE A 146 -5.07 -4.00 -0.51
CA PHE A 146 -4.34 -4.18 0.74
C PHE A 146 -2.92 -3.66 0.63
N VAL A 147 -2.17 -4.06 -0.40
CA VAL A 147 -0.77 -3.67 -0.56
C VAL A 147 -0.63 -2.16 -0.77
N THR A 148 -1.45 -1.56 -1.64
CA THR A 148 -1.39 -0.12 -1.91
C THR A 148 -1.82 0.71 -0.69
N SER A 149 -2.90 0.32 -0.01
CA SER A 149 -3.36 1.01 1.19
C SER A 149 -2.40 0.81 2.37
N PHE A 150 -1.80 -0.38 2.52
CA PHE A 150 -0.80 -0.67 3.54
C PHE A 150 0.45 0.17 3.36
N ALA A 151 1.00 0.22 2.15
CA ALA A 151 2.18 1.02 1.85
C ALA A 151 1.96 2.51 2.16
N THR A 152 0.74 3.01 1.93
CA THR A 152 0.37 4.41 2.20
C THR A 152 0.17 4.65 3.71
N ALA A 153 -0.56 3.77 4.40
CA ALA A 153 -0.83 3.90 5.84
C ALA A 153 0.43 3.66 6.70
N ALA A 154 1.34 2.78 6.28
CA ALA A 154 2.58 2.49 7.00
C ALA A 154 3.55 3.69 7.06
N VAL A 155 3.37 4.69 6.18
CA VAL A 155 4.19 5.91 6.10
C VAL A 155 3.45 7.12 6.72
N GLU A 156 2.19 6.95 7.17
CA GLU A 156 1.43 8.04 7.78
C GLU A 156 1.86 8.33 9.23
N LEU A 157 2.52 9.47 9.39
CA LEU A 157 3.01 9.96 10.67
C LEU A 157 2.06 11.01 11.27
N SER A 158 1.40 11.79 10.43
CA SER A 158 0.69 13.00 10.83
C SER A 158 -0.55 12.71 11.69
N ALA A 159 -1.41 11.80 11.21
CA ALA A 159 -2.59 11.34 11.95
C ALA A 159 -2.21 10.56 13.22
N THR A 160 -1.11 9.81 13.14
CA THR A 160 -0.62 8.97 14.23
C THR A 160 -0.21 9.77 15.46
N ILE A 161 0.58 10.84 15.29
CA ILE A 161 1.01 11.71 16.41
C ILE A 161 -0.19 12.35 17.12
N MET A 162 -1.30 12.55 16.40
CA MET A 162 -2.49 13.23 16.93
C MET A 162 -3.51 12.28 17.58
N LEU A 163 -3.55 11.02 17.16
CA LEU A 163 -4.53 10.04 17.66
C LEU A 163 -3.97 9.09 18.71
N VAL A 164 -2.68 8.77 18.64
CA VAL A 164 -2.09 7.77 19.53
C VAL A 164 -1.80 8.44 20.87
N SER A 165 -2.59 8.08 21.89
CA SER A 165 -2.45 8.59 23.26
C SER A 165 -1.39 7.84 24.08
N THR A 166 -0.98 6.65 23.65
CA THR A 166 -0.04 5.79 24.39
C THR A 166 0.98 5.20 23.42
N GLU A 167 2.27 5.32 23.76
CA GLU A 167 3.36 4.89 22.89
C GLU A 167 3.32 3.39 22.53
N SER A 168 2.78 2.54 23.41
CA SER A 168 2.61 1.11 23.18
C SER A 168 1.67 0.77 22.02
N ASP A 169 0.77 1.68 21.67
CA ASP A 169 -0.24 1.49 20.62
C ASP A 169 0.18 2.16 19.30
N ALA A 170 1.36 2.77 19.28
CA ALA A 170 1.85 3.51 18.14
C ALA A 170 2.27 2.57 16.99
N PRO A 171 2.01 2.94 15.72
CA PRO A 171 2.50 2.24 14.54
C PRO A 171 3.97 2.59 14.22
N LEU A 172 4.57 1.81 13.32
CA LEU A 172 5.99 1.84 12.96
C LEU A 172 6.51 3.22 12.58
N ALA A 173 5.71 4.02 11.85
CA ALA A 173 6.09 5.38 11.47
C ALA A 173 6.42 6.25 12.70
N TYR A 174 5.64 6.14 13.77
CA TYR A 174 5.88 6.86 15.02
C TYR A 174 7.12 6.36 15.75
N GLY A 175 7.31 5.03 15.79
CA GLY A 175 8.51 4.41 16.33
C GLY A 175 9.78 4.90 15.62
N ILE A 176 9.77 4.94 14.28
CA ILE A 176 10.90 5.49 13.51
C ILE A 176 11.13 6.98 13.84
N TYR A 177 10.06 7.78 13.94
CA TYR A 177 10.16 9.21 14.23
C TYR A 177 10.77 9.54 15.60
N VAL A 178 10.30 8.89 16.68
CA VAL A 178 10.81 9.12 18.04
C VAL A 178 12.30 8.77 18.12
N PHE A 179 12.71 7.67 17.48
CA PHE A 179 14.10 7.23 17.50
C PHE A 179 15.01 8.04 16.57
N MET A 180 14.50 8.59 15.46
CA MET A 180 15.26 9.52 14.62
C MET A 180 15.61 10.85 15.32
N GLN A 181 14.88 11.20 16.38
CA GLN A 181 15.18 12.38 17.21
C GLN A 181 16.33 12.13 18.21
N SER A 182 16.64 10.87 18.53
CA SER A 182 17.76 10.50 19.40
C SER A 182 18.96 10.02 18.60
N ALA A 183 20.15 10.54 18.89
CA ALA A 183 21.39 10.12 18.22
C ALA A 183 21.70 8.63 18.41
N ALA A 184 21.33 8.05 19.56
CA ALA A 184 21.51 6.62 19.86
C ALA A 184 20.40 5.74 19.24
N GLY A 185 19.29 6.33 18.81
CA GLY A 185 18.12 5.62 18.32
C GLY A 185 18.03 5.50 16.80
N ARG A 186 18.74 6.38 16.08
CA ARG A 186 18.66 6.52 14.63
C ARG A 186 19.00 5.24 13.88
N ASP A 187 19.96 4.45 14.36
CA ASP A 187 20.51 3.31 13.62
C ASP A 187 19.70 2.02 13.82
N PRO A 188 19.21 1.69 15.04
CA PRO A 188 18.14 0.71 15.21
C PRO A 188 16.86 1.08 14.43
N GLY A 189 16.54 2.39 14.33
CA GLY A 189 15.47 2.91 13.48
C GLY A 189 15.66 2.64 11.98
N ALA A 190 16.91 2.64 11.50
CA ALA A 190 17.22 2.27 10.11
C ALA A 190 17.01 0.77 9.86
N ALA A 191 17.30 -0.09 10.84
CA ALA A 191 17.01 -1.52 10.75
C ALA A 191 15.49 -1.78 10.64
N LEU A 192 14.66 -1.08 11.42
CA LEU A 192 13.20 -1.10 11.28
C LEU A 192 12.73 -0.65 9.89
N GLY A 193 13.25 0.48 9.42
CA GLY A 193 12.93 1.01 8.09
C GLY A 193 13.28 0.01 6.98
N MET A 194 14.46 -0.62 7.05
CA MET A 194 14.85 -1.69 6.14
C MET A 194 13.87 -2.87 6.19
N VAL A 195 13.56 -3.40 7.38
CA VAL A 195 12.68 -4.56 7.54
C VAL A 195 11.30 -4.27 6.95
N ALA A 196 10.74 -3.09 7.23
CA ALA A 196 9.47 -2.65 6.65
C ALA A 196 9.53 -2.57 5.12
N VAL A 197 10.58 -1.98 4.55
CA VAL A 197 10.77 -1.88 3.08
C VAL A 197 10.85 -3.27 2.44
N VAL A 198 11.59 -4.21 3.03
CA VAL A 198 11.70 -5.58 2.52
C VAL A 198 10.35 -6.29 2.54
N ILE A 199 9.60 -6.18 3.65
CA ILE A 199 8.26 -6.78 3.78
C ILE A 199 7.31 -6.21 2.72
N VAL A 200 7.27 -4.90 2.54
CA VAL A 200 6.43 -4.24 1.53
C VAL A 200 6.83 -4.68 0.12
N ALA A 201 8.13 -4.73 -0.19
CA ALA A 201 8.63 -5.17 -1.50
C ALA A 201 8.23 -6.62 -1.80
N LEU A 202 8.35 -7.52 -0.82
CA LEU A 202 7.89 -8.90 -0.95
C LEU A 202 6.37 -8.98 -1.14
N GLY A 203 5.60 -8.21 -0.37
CA GLY A 203 4.14 -8.13 -0.49
C GLY A 203 3.70 -7.68 -1.89
N ILE A 204 4.33 -6.63 -2.43
CA ILE A 204 4.12 -6.16 -3.80
C ILE A 204 4.45 -7.26 -4.81
N TYR A 205 5.61 -7.92 -4.67
CA TYR A 205 6.05 -8.97 -5.57
C TYR A 205 5.07 -10.16 -5.61
N PHE A 206 4.62 -10.64 -4.45
CA PHE A 206 3.64 -11.72 -4.37
C PHE A 206 2.28 -11.32 -4.92
N SER A 207 1.81 -10.10 -4.60
CA SER A 207 0.54 -9.56 -5.11
C SER A 207 0.56 -9.52 -6.64
N HIS A 208 1.63 -9.00 -7.24
CA HIS A 208 1.79 -8.96 -8.70
C HIS A 208 1.72 -10.35 -9.32
N ARG A 209 2.42 -11.33 -8.73
CA ARG A 209 2.45 -12.71 -9.23
C ARG A 209 1.08 -13.38 -9.18
N ILE A 210 0.28 -13.11 -8.15
CA ILE A 210 -1.08 -13.67 -8.00
C ILE A 210 -2.02 -13.03 -9.02
N ILE A 211 -1.96 -11.70 -9.19
CA ILE A 211 -2.83 -10.94 -10.10
C ILE A 211 -2.57 -11.31 -11.57
N GLU A 212 -1.29 -11.45 -11.96
CA GLU A 212 -0.94 -11.84 -13.33
C GLU A 212 -1.43 -13.23 -13.70
N LYS A 213 -1.38 -14.18 -12.76
CA LYS A 213 -1.85 -15.55 -12.98
C LYS A 213 -3.35 -15.58 -13.25
N GLY A 214 -4.13 -14.85 -12.45
CA GLY A 214 -5.58 -14.73 -12.64
C GLY A 214 -6.00 -14.00 -13.93
N ARG A 215 -5.18 -13.08 -14.44
CA ARG A 215 -5.44 -12.37 -15.70
C ARG A 215 -5.17 -13.25 -16.93
N ARG A 216 -4.14 -14.10 -16.88
CA ARG A 216 -3.82 -15.07 -17.94
C ARG A 216 -4.90 -16.14 -18.08
N GLU A 217 -5.46 -16.64 -16.98
CA GLU A 217 -6.52 -17.65 -17.01
C GLU A 217 -7.82 -17.13 -17.68
N ARG A 218 -8.21 -15.87 -17.43
CA ARG A 218 -9.36 -15.24 -18.09
C ARG A 218 -9.14 -14.99 -19.58
N SER A 219 -7.91 -14.67 -19.99
CA SER A 219 -7.55 -14.48 -21.41
C SER A 219 -7.59 -15.78 -22.22
N VAL A 220 -7.26 -16.92 -21.59
CA VAL A 220 -7.28 -18.24 -22.23
C VAL A 220 -8.71 -18.81 -22.31
N GLY A 221 -9.57 -18.52 -21.32
CA GLY A 221 -10.98 -18.92 -21.34
C GLY A 221 -11.81 -18.24 -22.44
N ASN A 222 -11.48 -17.00 -22.83
CA ASN A 222 -12.23 -16.24 -23.82
C ASN A 222 -11.97 -16.67 -25.29
N HIS A 223 -10.95 -17.49 -25.55
CA HIS A 223 -10.60 -17.96 -26.90
C HIS A 223 -11.23 -19.31 -27.29
N ARG A 224 -12.06 -19.94 -26.43
CA ARG A 224 -12.68 -21.25 -26.70
C ARG A 224 -14.13 -21.21 -27.21
N LEU A 225 -14.65 -20.04 -27.62
CA LEU A 225 -15.97 -19.97 -28.26
C LEU A 225 -15.93 -19.24 -29.60
N PRO A 226 -15.71 -19.97 -30.72
CA PRO A 226 -16.14 -19.53 -32.04
C PRO A 226 -17.41 -20.26 -32.48
N GLY A 227 -18.51 -19.52 -32.65
CA GLY A 227 -19.44 -19.79 -33.76
C GLY A 227 -20.85 -20.33 -33.45
N THR A 228 -21.68 -19.63 -32.69
CA THR A 228 -23.15 -19.69 -32.92
C THR A 228 -23.54 -18.70 -34.02
N GLY A 229 -23.15 -19.03 -35.25
CA GLY A 229 -23.60 -18.34 -36.46
C GLY A 229 -25.06 -18.65 -36.74
N SER A 230 -25.96 -17.91 -36.10
CA SER A 230 -27.36 -17.81 -36.52
C SER A 230 -27.43 -17.20 -37.92
N ARG A 231 -27.55 -18.05 -38.95
CA ARG A 231 -28.13 -17.65 -40.25
C ARG A 231 -29.59 -18.12 -40.28
N ARG A 232 -30.46 -17.38 -39.62
CA ARG A 232 -31.85 -17.23 -40.06
C ARG A 232 -31.89 -16.12 -41.11
N ARG A 233 -31.91 -16.49 -42.39
CA ARG A 233 -32.57 -15.66 -43.42
C ARG A 233 -33.93 -16.30 -43.69
N MET A 234 -34.94 -15.65 -43.12
CA MET A 234 -36.33 -15.75 -43.51
C MET A 234 -36.47 -15.13 -44.91
N GLY A 235 -37.37 -15.68 -45.73
CA GLY A 235 -37.55 -15.31 -47.13
C GLY A 235 -37.99 -13.86 -47.33
N GLN A 236 -37.56 -13.33 -48.48
CA GLN A 236 -38.37 -12.74 -49.54
C GLN A 236 -37.49 -12.68 -50.79
#